data_AF-A0AAN9CCV2-F1
#
_entry.id   AF-A0AAN9CCV2-F1
#
_cell.length_a   1.000
_cell.length_b   1.000
_cell.length_c   1.000
_cell.angle_alpha   90.00
_cell.angle_beta   90.00
_cell.angle_gamma   90.00
#
_symmetry.space_group_name_H-M   'P 1'
#
loop_
_entity.id
_entity.type
_entity.pdbx_description
1 polymer ?
#
loop_
_entity_poly.entity_id
_entity_poly.type
_entity_poly.pdbx_seq_one_letter_code
_entity_poly.pdbx_strand_id
1 'polypeptide(L)'
;MSSGYSSLEEDSEEYFFTARTSLIKKPSVKPTNLKDVEKEKELRTHLTHEEIRKKVEQYNADSRDHFKMTLNSSGMYTGFIKVQMDLRRPITVKGGGAGGVKGQEAFYLPRGSINTLHISSANTVRQVIEAMLKKFTVADNPAKFALFKRFSREDQVYTCKLSEEEHPLFLRLVAGPSTDTLSFVLKEQQTGEVLWDAFSIPELHNFLRILEKEEQDQICSITRRYNTYREKLDEAMRAAGGPG
;
A
#
# COMPACT_ATOMS: atom_id res chain seq x y z
N MET A 1 13.23 -30.87 -43.20
CA MET A 1 13.86 -31.42 -41.98
C MET A 1 14.64 -30.27 -41.34
N SER A 2 14.44 -29.84 -40.09
CA SER A 2 13.60 -30.37 -39.00
C SER A 2 13.02 -29.23 -38.14
N SER A 3 12.00 -29.57 -37.33
CA SER A 3 11.45 -28.77 -36.21
C SER A 3 12.54 -28.36 -35.19
N GLY A 4 12.44 -27.29 -34.39
CA GLY A 4 11.34 -26.32 -34.21
C GLY A 4 11.89 -24.94 -33.80
N TYR A 5 11.21 -24.11 -33.00
CA TYR A 5 9.94 -24.26 -32.26
C TYR A 5 9.28 -22.87 -32.07
N SER A 6 8.05 -22.82 -31.52
CA SER A 6 7.42 -21.57 -31.03
C SER A 6 6.85 -21.83 -29.63
N SER A 7 7.19 -20.97 -28.66
CA SER A 7 6.66 -21.02 -27.30
C SER A 7 5.56 -19.98 -27.13
N LEU A 8 4.51 -20.38 -26.41
CA LEU A 8 3.37 -19.58 -26.00
C LEU A 8 3.73 -18.53 -24.93
N GLU A 9 2.68 -17.80 -24.51
CA GLU A 9 2.55 -16.98 -23.29
C GLU A 9 3.04 -15.52 -23.43
N GLU A 10 2.29 -14.50 -23.02
CA GLU A 10 0.91 -14.48 -22.50
C GLU A 10 0.25 -13.12 -22.78
N ASP A 11 -1.07 -13.10 -22.99
CA ASP A 11 -1.82 -11.89 -23.34
C ASP A 11 -2.01 -11.00 -22.10
N SER A 12 -1.38 -9.83 -22.10
CA SER A 12 -1.43 -8.87 -20.99
C SER A 12 -2.40 -7.75 -21.32
N GLU A 13 -3.69 -7.96 -21.06
CA GLU A 13 -4.74 -6.96 -21.23
C GLU A 13 -4.55 -5.76 -20.27
N GLU A 14 -3.77 -4.75 -20.69
CA GLU A 14 -3.70 -3.46 -19.99
C GLU A 14 -5.01 -2.66 -20.18
N TYR A 15 -5.97 -2.91 -19.28
CA TYR A 15 -7.19 -2.12 -19.14
C TYR A 15 -6.90 -0.69 -18.66
N PHE A 16 -6.73 0.25 -19.59
CA PHE A 16 -6.66 1.67 -19.29
C PHE A 16 -8.04 2.25 -18.91
N PHE A 17 -8.26 2.47 -17.61
CA PHE A 17 -9.43 3.20 -17.11
C PHE A 17 -9.33 4.69 -17.46
N THR A 18 -10.11 5.13 -18.45
CA THR A 18 -10.28 6.56 -18.76
C THR A 18 -11.22 7.22 -17.73
N ALA A 19 -10.70 8.18 -16.97
CA ALA A 19 -11.46 8.88 -15.95
C ALA A 19 -12.51 9.82 -16.57
N ARG A 20 -13.80 9.56 -16.29
CA ARG A 20 -14.91 10.41 -16.76
C ARG A 20 -15.02 11.67 -15.91
N THR A 21 -14.70 12.82 -16.49
CA THR A 21 -14.86 14.13 -15.83
C THR A 21 -16.34 14.44 -15.60
N SER A 22 -16.74 14.61 -14.33
CA SER A 22 -18.12 14.94 -13.96
C SER A 22 -18.17 16.33 -13.31
N LEU A 23 -18.66 17.31 -14.07
CA LEU A 23 -18.82 18.70 -13.62
C LEU A 23 -20.02 18.83 -12.67
N ILE A 24 -19.79 18.91 -11.35
CA ILE A 24 -20.85 19.19 -10.36
C ILE A 24 -20.42 20.30 -9.37
N LYS A 25 -21.39 21.17 -9.05
CA LYS A 25 -21.27 22.45 -8.32
C LYS A 25 -20.53 22.40 -6.98
N LYS A 26 -19.77 23.47 -6.69
CA LYS A 26 -19.34 23.86 -5.34
C LYS A 26 -20.53 24.16 -4.42
N PRO A 27 -20.48 23.74 -3.14
CA PRO A 27 -21.14 24.43 -2.03
C PRO A 27 -20.15 25.31 -1.23
N SER A 28 -20.70 26.24 -0.43
CA SER A 28 -19.99 27.29 0.29
C SER A 28 -19.27 26.82 1.56
N VAL A 29 -18.10 27.40 1.84
CA VAL A 29 -17.36 27.24 3.11
C VAL A 29 -18.14 27.88 4.26
N LYS A 30 -18.35 27.12 5.35
CA LYS A 30 -18.80 27.61 6.66
C LYS A 30 -18.04 26.89 7.78
N PRO A 31 -17.91 27.49 8.98
CA PRO A 31 -16.77 27.22 9.86
C PRO A 31 -16.79 25.84 10.53
N THR A 32 -15.58 25.35 10.78
CA THR A 32 -15.23 24.07 11.40
C THR A 32 -16.10 23.76 12.62
N ASN A 33 -16.86 22.67 12.56
CA ASN A 33 -17.70 22.24 13.67
C ASN A 33 -16.87 21.39 14.65
N LEU A 34 -16.99 21.66 15.95
CA LEU A 34 -16.30 20.94 17.04
C LEU A 34 -16.75 19.47 17.21
N LYS A 35 -17.51 18.91 16.26
CA LYS A 35 -18.17 17.60 16.32
C LYS A 35 -17.40 16.46 15.69
N ASP A 36 -16.44 16.74 14.80
CA ASP A 36 -15.64 15.65 14.18
C ASP A 36 -14.73 14.96 15.22
N VAL A 37 -14.31 15.68 16.27
CA VAL A 37 -13.62 15.13 17.45
C VAL A 37 -14.53 14.23 18.30
N GLU A 38 -15.85 14.40 18.24
CA GLU A 38 -16.80 13.49 18.88
C GLU A 38 -16.99 12.20 18.08
N LYS A 39 -16.98 12.26 16.74
CA LYS A 39 -16.99 11.06 15.87
C LYS A 39 -15.73 10.20 16.01
N GLU A 40 -14.56 10.81 16.16
CA GLU A 40 -13.32 10.07 16.44
C GLU A 40 -13.38 9.38 17.81
N LYS A 41 -14.11 9.98 18.78
CA LYS A 41 -14.45 9.34 20.06
C LYS A 41 -15.47 8.21 19.91
N GLU A 42 -16.48 8.32 19.05
CA GLU A 42 -17.51 7.27 18.84
C GLU A 42 -16.91 5.94 18.34
N LEU A 43 -15.81 5.95 17.60
CA LEU A 43 -15.11 4.71 17.23
C LEU A 43 -14.46 3.98 18.43
N ARG A 44 -14.27 4.66 19.57
CA ARG A 44 -13.87 4.03 20.83
C ARG A 44 -15.03 3.43 21.62
N THR A 45 -16.29 3.73 21.27
CA THR A 45 -17.47 3.43 22.11
C THR A 45 -18.27 2.19 21.69
N HIS A 46 -17.65 1.21 21.03
CA HIS A 46 -18.33 -0.02 20.61
C HIS A 46 -18.11 -1.26 21.48
N LEU A 47 -17.15 -1.24 22.42
CA LEU A 47 -16.98 -2.29 23.42
C LEU A 47 -16.72 -1.67 24.79
N THR A 48 -17.56 -2.02 25.76
CA THR A 48 -17.36 -1.73 27.17
C THR A 48 -16.12 -2.45 27.72
N HIS A 49 -15.65 -2.03 28.91
CA HIS A 49 -14.52 -2.67 29.58
C HIS A 49 -14.73 -4.17 29.84
N GLU A 50 -15.97 -4.60 30.10
CA GLU A 50 -16.33 -6.01 30.31
C GLU A 50 -16.31 -6.80 29.00
N GLU A 51 -16.77 -6.22 27.90
CA GLU A 51 -16.69 -6.85 26.58
C GLU A 51 -15.24 -6.95 26.08
N ILE A 52 -14.40 -5.95 26.34
CA ILE A 52 -12.95 -6.01 26.08
C ILE A 52 -12.32 -7.16 26.88
N ARG A 53 -12.63 -7.28 28.18
CA ARG A 53 -12.16 -8.40 29.01
C ARG A 53 -12.58 -9.75 28.43
N LYS A 54 -13.86 -9.93 28.12
CA LYS A 54 -14.41 -11.17 27.53
C LYS A 54 -13.76 -11.50 26.18
N LYS A 55 -13.50 -10.50 25.33
CA LYS A 55 -12.76 -10.71 24.07
C LYS A 55 -11.29 -11.08 24.30
N VAL A 56 -10.62 -10.50 25.30
CA VAL A 56 -9.23 -10.85 25.64
C VAL A 56 -9.16 -12.28 26.18
N GLU A 57 -10.10 -12.70 27.01
CA GLU A 57 -10.23 -14.08 27.50
C GLU A 57 -10.46 -15.06 26.35
N GLN A 58 -11.43 -14.78 25.47
CA GLN A 58 -11.69 -15.60 24.28
C GLN A 58 -10.46 -15.69 23.36
N TYR A 59 -9.85 -14.54 23.04
CA TYR A 59 -8.62 -14.48 22.24
C TYR A 59 -7.50 -15.33 22.86
N ASN A 60 -7.35 -15.31 24.18
CA ASN A 60 -6.31 -16.06 24.89
C ASN A 60 -6.59 -17.56 25.04
N ALA A 61 -7.85 -17.99 24.93
CA ALA A 61 -8.26 -19.38 24.83
C ALA A 61 -8.01 -19.93 23.42
N ASP A 62 -8.34 -19.16 22.39
CA ASP A 62 -8.14 -19.54 20.98
C ASP A 62 -6.68 -19.39 20.51
N SER A 63 -5.88 -18.55 21.19
CA SER A 63 -4.49 -18.29 20.86
C SER A 63 -3.57 -19.43 21.29
N ARG A 64 -2.93 -20.05 20.28
CA ARG A 64 -1.80 -20.96 20.46
C ARG A 64 -0.53 -20.12 20.64
N ASP A 65 0.37 -20.58 21.50
CA ASP A 65 1.67 -19.95 21.88
C ASP A 65 1.60 -18.78 22.90
N HIS A 66 2.77 -18.16 23.08
CA HIS A 66 3.04 -17.02 23.97
C HIS A 66 2.46 -15.68 23.48
N PHE A 67 1.83 -15.63 22.31
CA PHE A 67 1.28 -14.41 21.69
C PHE A 67 -0.12 -14.05 22.24
N LYS A 68 -0.23 -14.02 23.58
CA LYS A 68 -1.46 -13.68 24.30
C LYS A 68 -1.60 -12.17 24.48
N MET A 69 -2.83 -11.73 24.74
CA MET A 69 -3.13 -10.36 25.15
C MET A 69 -3.21 -10.25 26.66
N THR A 70 -2.70 -9.15 27.22
CA THR A 70 -2.74 -8.86 28.65
C THR A 70 -3.59 -7.62 28.88
N LEU A 71 -4.65 -7.74 29.68
CA LEU A 71 -5.48 -6.62 30.13
C LEU A 71 -4.90 -6.06 31.44
N ASN A 72 -4.64 -4.76 31.49
CA ASN A 72 -4.17 -4.07 32.69
C ASN A 72 -5.37 -3.53 33.51
N SER A 73 -5.14 -3.27 34.79
CA SER A 73 -6.15 -2.70 35.71
C SER A 73 -6.70 -1.33 35.29
N SER A 74 -5.99 -0.61 34.41
CA SER A 74 -6.43 0.66 33.81
C SER A 74 -7.38 0.50 32.61
N GLY A 75 -7.78 -0.72 32.26
CA GLY A 75 -8.60 -1.03 31.07
C GLY A 75 -7.82 -1.01 29.74
N MET A 76 -6.56 -0.57 29.76
CA MET A 76 -5.63 -0.70 28.65
C MET A 76 -5.19 -2.15 28.48
N TYR A 77 -5.13 -2.65 27.25
CA TYR A 77 -4.60 -3.99 26.95
C TYR A 77 -3.38 -3.90 26.05
N THR A 78 -2.51 -4.91 26.14
CA THR A 78 -1.34 -5.08 25.28
C THR A 78 -1.39 -6.45 24.62
N GLY A 79 -0.68 -6.61 23.51
CA GLY A 79 -0.64 -7.86 22.77
C GLY A 79 0.23 -7.78 21.54
N PHE A 80 0.20 -8.83 20.74
CA PHE A 80 1.10 -8.98 19.59
C PHE A 80 0.35 -8.83 18.27
N ILE A 81 0.95 -8.13 17.32
CA ILE A 81 0.53 -8.13 15.92
C ILE A 81 1.66 -8.61 15.02
N LYS A 82 1.32 -9.37 13.97
CA LYS A 82 2.23 -9.75 12.89
C LYS A 82 1.96 -8.84 11.69
N VAL A 83 2.98 -8.14 11.22
CA VAL A 83 2.95 -7.26 10.05
C VAL A 83 3.90 -7.80 8.99
N GLN A 84 3.38 -8.07 7.79
CA GLN A 84 4.15 -8.49 6.63
C GLN A 84 4.69 -7.24 5.90
N MET A 85 6.00 -7.20 5.64
CA MET A 85 6.63 -6.16 4.80
C MET A 85 6.51 -6.54 3.32
N ASP A 86 5.82 -5.72 2.54
CA ASP A 86 5.71 -5.84 1.08
C ASP A 86 6.18 -4.53 0.42
N LEU A 87 7.49 -4.29 0.53
CA LEU A 87 8.17 -3.10 -0.01
C LEU A 87 8.83 -3.46 -1.35
N ARG A 88 8.60 -2.63 -2.38
CA ARG A 88 9.03 -2.93 -3.76
C ARG A 88 10.37 -2.32 -4.14
N ARG A 89 10.78 -1.22 -3.51
CA ARG A 89 12.04 -0.52 -3.80
C ARG A 89 13.22 -1.06 -3.00
N PRO A 90 14.47 -0.89 -3.50
CA PRO A 90 15.64 -0.91 -2.63
C PRO A 90 15.47 0.13 -1.52
N ILE A 91 15.69 -0.30 -0.29
CA ILE A 91 15.54 0.52 0.91
C ILE A 91 16.84 1.30 1.13
N THR A 92 16.71 2.62 1.31
CA THR A 92 17.86 3.42 1.78
C THR A 92 18.08 3.16 3.26
N VAL A 93 19.14 2.42 3.58
CA VAL A 93 19.54 2.15 4.96
C VAL A 93 20.53 3.23 5.44
N LYS A 94 20.34 3.74 6.65
CA LYS A 94 21.39 4.53 7.31
C LYS A 94 22.46 3.59 7.86
N GLY A 95 23.58 3.47 7.15
CA GLY A 95 24.71 2.61 7.53
C GLY A 95 25.22 2.89 8.93
N GLY A 96 25.06 1.90 9.83
CA GLY A 96 25.57 1.91 11.20
C GLY A 96 26.94 1.26 11.33
N GLY A 97 27.89 1.63 10.46
CA GLY A 97 29.26 1.11 10.50
C GLY A 97 30.16 1.94 11.41
N ALA A 98 30.87 1.30 12.34
CA ALA A 98 31.95 1.93 13.12
C ALA A 98 33.18 2.15 12.23
N GLY A 99 33.09 3.11 11.29
CA GLY A 99 34.09 3.27 10.23
C GLY A 99 33.78 4.33 9.17
N GLY A 100 33.58 5.58 9.59
CA GLY A 100 33.89 6.79 8.79
C GLY A 100 33.12 7.10 7.50
N VAL A 101 32.41 6.16 6.87
CA VAL A 101 31.78 6.37 5.56
C VAL A 101 30.25 6.48 5.71
N LYS A 102 29.70 7.68 5.51
CA LYS A 102 28.25 7.92 5.40
C LYS A 102 27.73 7.50 4.02
N GLY A 103 27.84 6.21 3.70
CA GLY A 103 27.22 5.61 2.52
C GLY A 103 25.73 5.39 2.73
N GLN A 104 24.91 5.87 1.79
CA GLN A 104 23.52 5.43 1.64
C GLN A 104 23.51 4.18 0.78
N GLU A 105 23.55 3.01 1.42
CA GLU A 105 23.51 1.73 0.71
C GLU A 105 22.06 1.26 0.51
N ALA A 106 21.79 0.87 -0.74
CA ALA A 106 20.51 0.36 -1.20
C ALA A 106 20.38 -1.13 -0.88
N PHE A 107 19.65 -1.49 0.17
CA PHE A 107 19.44 -2.88 0.56
C PHE A 107 18.06 -3.40 0.14
N TYR A 108 18.00 -4.62 -0.39
CA TYR A 108 16.74 -5.29 -0.71
C TYR A 108 16.27 -6.10 0.50
N LEU A 109 15.21 -5.64 1.18
CA LEU A 109 14.55 -6.47 2.18
C LEU A 109 13.84 -7.65 1.48
N PRO A 110 14.00 -8.91 1.95
CA PRO A 110 13.28 -10.04 1.38
C PRO A 110 11.77 -9.79 1.40
N ARG A 111 11.14 -9.90 0.23
CA ARG A 111 9.69 -9.66 0.06
C ARG A 111 8.91 -10.59 0.98
N GLY A 112 7.93 -10.04 1.70
CA GLY A 112 7.11 -10.79 2.64
C GLY A 112 7.74 -11.01 4.02
N SER A 113 8.85 -10.33 4.37
CA SER A 113 9.43 -10.38 5.71
C SER A 113 8.39 -10.06 6.80
N ILE A 114 8.04 -11.04 7.63
CA ILE A 114 7.06 -10.88 8.71
C ILE A 114 7.76 -10.39 9.97
N ASN A 115 7.20 -9.36 10.61
CA ASN A 115 7.68 -8.84 11.86
C ASN A 115 6.59 -8.90 12.93
N THR A 116 6.95 -9.35 14.13
CA THR A 116 6.04 -9.38 15.28
C THR A 116 6.35 -8.20 16.18
N LEU A 117 5.32 -7.40 16.50
CA LEU A 117 5.39 -6.24 17.37
C LEU A 117 4.53 -6.48 18.61
N HIS A 118 5.08 -6.17 19.79
CA HIS A 118 4.28 -6.03 21.02
C HIS A 118 3.84 -4.57 21.12
N ILE A 119 2.53 -4.33 21.19
CA ILE A 119 1.91 -3.00 21.21
C ILE A 119 0.77 -2.94 22.23
N SER A 120 0.34 -1.72 22.55
CA SER A 120 -0.82 -1.42 23.39
C SER A 120 -2.06 -1.05 22.57
N SER A 121 -3.22 -1.06 23.22
CA SER A 121 -4.49 -0.65 22.65
C SER A 121 -4.57 0.82 22.21
N ALA A 122 -3.66 1.67 22.70
CA ALA A 122 -3.57 3.09 22.29
C ALA A 122 -2.65 3.33 21.09
N ASN A 123 -1.88 2.32 20.65
CA ASN A 123 -1.00 2.51 19.50
C ASN A 123 -1.83 2.64 18.21
N THR A 124 -1.56 3.69 17.45
CA THR A 124 -2.22 3.96 16.17
C THR A 124 -1.47 3.29 15.01
N VAL A 125 -2.13 3.18 13.86
CA VAL A 125 -1.52 2.71 12.60
C VAL A 125 -0.25 3.50 12.29
N ARG A 126 -0.28 4.84 12.39
CA ARG A 126 0.91 5.67 12.16
C ARG A 126 2.10 5.27 13.02
N GLN A 127 1.89 5.05 14.32
CA GLN A 127 2.97 4.62 15.22
C GLN A 127 3.51 3.22 14.86
N VAL A 128 2.63 2.32 14.40
CA VAL A 128 3.04 1.00 13.89
C VAL A 128 3.87 1.12 12.61
N ILE A 129 3.50 2.03 11.70
CA ILE A 129 4.28 2.33 10.48
C ILE A 129 5.67 2.88 10.86
N GLU A 130 5.73 3.92 11.71
CA GLU A 130 6.99 4.53 12.16
C GLU A 130 7.90 3.51 12.88
N ALA A 131 7.35 2.69 13.77
CA ALA A 131 8.08 1.62 14.44
C ALA A 131 8.60 0.55 13.47
N MET A 132 7.83 0.23 12.43
CA MET A 132 8.23 -0.75 11.41
C MET A 132 9.40 -0.25 10.57
N LEU A 133 9.29 0.96 10.04
CA LEU A 133 10.32 1.59 9.22
C LEU A 133 11.62 1.76 10.01
N LYS A 134 11.54 2.20 11.26
CA LYS A 134 12.69 2.30 12.16
C LYS A 134 13.36 0.94 12.40
N LYS A 135 12.58 -0.13 12.64
CA LYS A 135 13.12 -1.48 12.91
C LYS A 135 13.84 -2.08 11.70
N PHE A 136 13.42 -1.75 10.48
CA PHE A 136 14.10 -2.13 9.24
C PHE A 136 15.04 -1.05 8.69
N THR A 137 15.38 -0.04 9.51
CA THR A 137 16.32 1.06 9.17
C THR A 137 15.97 1.86 7.91
N VAL A 138 14.70 1.85 7.52
CA VAL A 138 14.16 2.57 6.34
C VAL A 138 14.26 4.08 6.59
N ALA A 139 15.01 4.78 5.74
CA ALA A 139 15.17 6.23 5.84
C ALA A 139 14.06 7.06 5.14
N ASP A 140 13.12 6.41 4.44
CA ASP A 140 12.02 7.06 3.74
C ASP A 140 10.96 7.67 4.68
N ASN A 141 10.24 8.67 4.16
CA ASN A 141 9.14 9.33 4.86
C ASN A 141 8.01 8.32 5.16
N PRO A 142 7.53 8.19 6.42
CA PRO A 142 6.42 7.31 6.78
C PRO A 142 5.14 7.52 5.96
N ALA A 143 4.88 8.74 5.48
CA ALA A 143 3.73 9.05 4.62
C ALA A 143 3.75 8.35 3.23
N LYS A 144 4.89 7.77 2.81
CA LYS A 144 4.98 6.90 1.62
C LYS A 144 4.49 5.46 1.87
N PHE A 145 4.13 5.12 3.10
CA PHE A 145 3.74 3.77 3.47
C PHE A 145 2.34 3.76 4.07
N ALA A 146 1.59 2.70 3.77
CA ALA A 146 0.28 2.49 4.35
C ALA A 146 0.19 1.05 4.89
N LEU A 147 -0.47 0.92 6.05
CA LEU A 147 -0.80 -0.37 6.63
C LEU A 147 -2.15 -0.82 6.06
N PHE A 148 -2.19 -2.02 5.52
CA PHE A 148 -3.40 -2.63 4.99
C PHE A 148 -3.84 -3.78 5.90
N LYS A 149 -5.16 -3.88 6.13
CA LYS A 149 -5.79 -5.12 6.63
C LYS A 149 -6.13 -6.02 5.45
N ARG A 150 -5.74 -7.28 5.51
CA ARG A 150 -6.11 -8.34 4.56
C ARG A 150 -6.91 -9.41 5.30
N PHE A 151 -8.07 -9.77 4.79
CA PHE A 151 -8.99 -10.74 5.40
C PHE A 151 -9.68 -11.57 4.31
N SER A 152 -9.96 -12.85 4.60
CA SER A 152 -10.72 -13.72 3.69
C SER A 152 -12.21 -13.69 4.01
N ARG A 153 -13.04 -13.68 2.97
CA ARG A 153 -14.49 -13.85 3.05
C ARG A 153 -14.99 -14.48 1.75
N GLU A 154 -15.85 -15.49 1.85
CA GLU A 154 -16.50 -16.14 0.69
C GLU A 154 -15.48 -16.58 -0.39
N ASP A 155 -14.37 -17.18 0.07
CA ASP A 155 -13.20 -17.61 -0.72
C ASP A 155 -12.43 -16.51 -1.48
N GLN A 156 -12.79 -15.24 -1.27
CA GLN A 156 -12.07 -14.08 -1.80
C GLN A 156 -11.24 -13.37 -0.72
N VAL A 157 -10.05 -12.90 -1.12
CA VAL A 157 -9.11 -12.20 -0.24
C VAL A 157 -9.24 -10.69 -0.42
N TYR A 158 -9.90 -10.03 0.53
CA TYR A 158 -10.07 -8.58 0.55
C TYR A 158 -8.87 -7.90 1.19
N THR A 159 -8.50 -6.72 0.68
CA THR A 159 -7.43 -5.87 1.24
C THR A 159 -7.90 -4.42 1.30
N CYS A 160 -7.83 -3.80 2.48
CA CYS A 160 -8.25 -2.41 2.70
C CYS A 160 -7.13 -1.61 3.38
N LYS A 161 -6.90 -0.36 2.94
CA LYS A 161 -6.05 0.59 3.64
C LYS A 161 -6.66 0.91 5.01
N LEU A 162 -5.83 1.02 6.04
CA LEU A 162 -6.21 1.54 7.36
C LEU A 162 -5.96 3.05 7.43
N SER A 163 -6.79 3.76 8.20
CA SER A 163 -6.54 5.16 8.58
C SER A 163 -5.35 5.24 9.53
N GLU A 164 -4.61 6.35 9.52
CA GLU A 164 -3.45 6.57 10.40
C GLU A 164 -3.81 6.58 11.89
N GLU A 165 -5.06 6.92 12.20
CA GLU A 165 -5.66 7.02 13.55
C GLU A 165 -6.25 5.70 14.06
N GLU A 166 -6.51 4.70 13.18
CA GLU A 166 -7.05 3.39 13.60
C GLU A 166 -6.07 2.67 14.55
N HIS A 167 -6.60 1.76 15.37
CA HIS A 167 -5.84 0.98 16.35
C HIS A 167 -5.67 -0.49 15.91
N PRO A 168 -4.50 -0.93 15.42
CA PRO A 168 -4.31 -2.28 14.88
C PRO A 168 -4.53 -3.41 15.90
N LEU A 169 -4.22 -3.16 17.18
CA LEU A 169 -4.44 -4.16 18.24
C LEU A 169 -5.94 -4.40 18.50
N PHE A 170 -6.78 -3.36 18.38
CA PHE A 170 -8.23 -3.50 18.49
C PHE A 170 -8.79 -4.35 17.35
N LEU A 171 -8.35 -4.08 16.11
CA LEU A 171 -8.73 -4.89 14.95
C LEU A 171 -8.33 -6.37 15.13
N ARG A 172 -7.14 -6.62 15.69
CA ARG A 172 -6.68 -7.98 16.05
C ARG A 172 -7.56 -8.63 17.13
N LEU A 173 -7.89 -7.89 18.19
CA LEU A 173 -8.78 -8.39 19.27
C LEU A 173 -10.18 -8.74 18.75
N VAL A 174 -10.70 -7.95 17.80
CA VAL A 174 -12.03 -8.18 17.21
C VAL A 174 -12.05 -9.37 16.24
N ALA A 175 -10.99 -9.56 15.44
CA ALA A 175 -10.90 -10.62 14.44
C ALA A 175 -10.36 -11.97 14.97
N GLY A 176 -9.70 -11.98 16.12
CA GLY A 176 -9.13 -13.18 16.72
C GLY A 176 -7.65 -13.45 16.35
N PRO A 177 -7.06 -14.50 16.94
CA PRO A 177 -5.63 -14.78 16.84
C PRO A 177 -5.17 -15.31 15.47
N SER A 178 -6.09 -15.83 14.65
CA SER A 178 -5.75 -16.38 13.33
C SER A 178 -5.21 -15.31 12.37
N THR A 179 -4.09 -15.62 11.72
CA THR A 179 -3.51 -14.82 10.64
C THR A 179 -4.29 -14.89 9.33
N ASP A 180 -5.15 -15.89 9.20
CA ASP A 180 -5.88 -16.20 7.97
C ASP A 180 -7.19 -15.40 7.94
N THR A 181 -7.84 -15.27 9.11
CA THR A 181 -8.99 -14.36 9.32
C THR A 181 -8.59 -12.90 9.11
N LEU A 182 -7.42 -12.50 9.62
CA LEU A 182 -6.89 -11.15 9.49
C LEU A 182 -5.36 -11.19 9.44
N SER A 183 -4.75 -10.52 8.48
CA SER A 183 -3.32 -10.24 8.41
C SER A 183 -3.07 -8.75 8.14
N PHE A 184 -1.96 -8.22 8.65
CA PHE A 184 -1.54 -6.85 8.37
C PHE A 184 -0.38 -6.85 7.38
N VAL A 185 -0.44 -5.99 6.37
CA VAL A 185 0.61 -5.85 5.36
C VAL A 185 1.00 -4.38 5.25
N LEU A 186 2.26 -4.05 5.50
CA LEU A 186 2.78 -2.72 5.18
C LEU A 186 3.24 -2.70 3.72
N LYS A 187 2.65 -1.79 2.93
CA LYS A 187 3.04 -1.56 1.55
C LYS A 187 3.54 -0.13 1.37
N GLU A 188 4.42 0.05 0.41
CA GLU A 188 4.68 1.37 -0.15
C GLU A 188 3.39 1.84 -0.86
N GLN A 189 2.75 2.87 -0.33
CA GLN A 189 1.73 3.60 -1.06
C GLN A 189 2.48 4.56 -1.99
N GLN A 190 2.59 4.21 -3.27
CA GLN A 190 2.77 5.25 -4.28
C GLN A 190 1.65 6.26 -4.07
N THR A 191 2.02 7.53 -3.89
CA THR A 191 1.12 8.63 -3.57
C THR A 191 0.24 8.96 -4.78
N GLY A 192 -0.74 8.10 -5.06
CA GLY A 192 -1.66 8.20 -6.20
C GLY A 192 -2.63 9.38 -6.10
N GLU A 193 -2.71 10.01 -4.93
CA GLU A 193 -3.28 11.34 -4.73
C GLU A 193 -2.14 12.27 -4.33
N VAL A 194 -1.52 12.90 -5.33
CA VAL A 194 -0.68 14.08 -5.11
C VAL A 194 -1.57 15.14 -4.45
N LEU A 195 -1.13 15.69 -3.31
CA LEU A 195 -1.81 16.80 -2.64
C LEU A 195 -1.59 18.08 -3.47
N TRP A 196 -2.35 18.23 -4.56
CA TRP A 196 -2.19 19.33 -5.52
C TRP A 196 -2.33 20.71 -4.87
N ASP A 197 -3.15 20.83 -3.82
CA ASP A 197 -3.33 22.06 -3.03
C ASP A 197 -2.07 22.48 -2.23
N ALA A 198 -1.06 21.61 -2.11
CA ALA A 198 0.21 21.91 -1.46
C ALA A 198 1.24 22.59 -2.40
N PHE A 199 0.94 22.67 -3.70
CA PHE A 199 1.82 23.29 -4.70
C PHE A 199 1.31 24.67 -5.12
N SER A 200 2.22 25.58 -5.41
CA SER A 200 1.86 26.89 -5.97
C SER A 200 1.37 26.75 -7.42
N ILE A 201 0.53 27.69 -7.86
CA ILE A 201 0.00 27.71 -9.24
C ILE A 201 1.11 27.60 -10.31
N PRO A 202 2.29 28.26 -10.19
CA PRO A 202 3.40 28.08 -11.13
C PRO A 202 3.97 26.65 -11.18
N GLU A 203 4.04 25.96 -10.04
CA GLU A 203 4.52 24.56 -9.97
C GLU A 203 3.53 23.61 -10.64
N LEU A 204 2.22 23.81 -10.41
CA LEU A 204 1.15 23.08 -11.10
C LEU A 204 1.22 23.25 -12.63
N HIS A 205 1.45 24.46 -13.13
CA HIS A 205 1.67 24.71 -14.56
C HIS A 205 2.93 24.02 -15.09
N ASN A 206 3.98 23.92 -14.27
CA ASN A 206 5.19 23.21 -14.66
C ASN A 206 4.95 21.69 -14.79
N PHE A 207 4.19 21.09 -13.86
CA PHE A 207 3.80 19.68 -13.96
C PHE A 207 2.94 19.41 -15.20
N LEU A 208 1.94 20.25 -15.50
CA LEU A 208 1.14 20.12 -16.72
C LEU A 208 2.00 20.14 -17.99
N ARG A 209 2.95 21.08 -18.09
CA ARG A 209 3.88 21.21 -19.22
C ARG A 209 4.84 20.01 -19.35
N ILE A 210 5.21 19.37 -18.24
CA ILE A 210 6.03 18.15 -18.25
C ILE A 210 5.20 16.98 -18.78
N LEU A 211 3.97 16.80 -18.28
CA LEU A 211 3.05 15.74 -18.71
C LEU A 211 2.68 15.85 -20.19
N GLU A 212 2.36 17.06 -20.67
CA GLU A 212 2.08 17.33 -22.09
C GLU A 212 3.26 16.94 -22.98
N LYS A 213 4.49 17.20 -22.53
CA LYS A 213 5.69 16.76 -23.25
C LYS A 213 5.85 15.24 -23.23
N GLU A 214 5.68 14.59 -22.08
CA GLU A 214 5.78 13.13 -21.96
C GLU A 214 4.73 12.40 -22.81
N GLU A 215 3.50 12.92 -22.85
CA GLU A 215 2.43 12.45 -23.74
C GLU A 215 2.82 12.60 -25.21
N GLN A 216 3.33 13.76 -25.61
CA GLN A 216 3.76 13.99 -26.99
C GLN A 216 4.94 13.10 -27.40
N ASP A 217 5.90 12.87 -26.50
CA ASP A 217 7.03 11.96 -26.70
C ASP A 217 6.54 10.48 -26.81
N GLN A 218 5.52 10.07 -26.04
CA GLN A 218 4.89 8.75 -26.18
C GLN A 218 4.13 8.60 -27.50
N ILE A 219 3.32 9.58 -27.90
CA ILE A 219 2.60 9.56 -29.19
C ILE A 219 3.59 9.40 -30.35
N CYS A 220 4.69 10.16 -30.33
CA CYS A 220 5.76 10.05 -31.31
C CYS A 220 6.40 8.63 -31.32
N SER A 221 6.69 8.08 -30.14
CA SER A 221 7.26 6.73 -29.99
C SER A 221 6.33 5.63 -30.53
N ILE A 222 5.04 5.66 -30.16
CA ILE A 222 4.02 4.71 -30.61
C ILE A 222 3.81 4.83 -32.12
N THR A 223 3.69 6.05 -32.65
CA THR A 223 3.53 6.30 -34.09
C THR A 223 4.71 5.78 -34.89
N ARG A 224 5.95 6.03 -34.43
CA ARG A 224 7.16 5.50 -35.05
C ARG A 224 7.21 3.97 -35.04
N ARG A 225 6.86 3.36 -33.90
CA ARG A 225 6.81 1.89 -33.75
C ARG A 225 5.76 1.29 -34.69
N TYR A 226 4.57 1.87 -34.74
CA TYR A 226 3.50 1.46 -35.65
C TYR A 226 3.92 1.55 -37.13
N ASN A 227 4.51 2.67 -37.56
CA ASN A 227 4.99 2.83 -38.93
C ASN A 227 6.06 1.80 -39.29
N THR A 228 7.03 1.55 -38.40
CA THR A 228 8.07 0.53 -38.60
C THR A 228 7.48 -0.89 -38.71
N TYR A 229 6.45 -1.22 -37.91
CA TYR A 229 5.75 -2.50 -38.02
C TYR A 229 4.97 -2.60 -39.33
N ARG A 230 4.27 -1.53 -39.73
CA ARG A 230 3.51 -1.47 -40.98
C ARG A 230 4.42 -1.64 -42.20
N GLU A 231 5.55 -0.95 -42.25
CA GLU A 231 6.53 -1.06 -43.35
C GLU A 231 7.01 -2.50 -43.53
N LYS A 232 7.36 -3.19 -42.43
CA LYS A 232 7.76 -4.61 -42.46
C LYS A 232 6.63 -5.54 -42.92
N LEU A 233 5.39 -5.23 -42.55
CA LEU A 233 4.22 -6.01 -42.94
C LEU A 233 3.91 -5.82 -44.44
N ASP A 234 3.97 -4.58 -44.93
CA ASP A 234 3.86 -4.24 -46.35
C ASP A 234 5.00 -4.87 -47.19
N GLU A 235 6.23 -4.96 -46.65
CA GLU A 235 7.36 -5.65 -47.29
C GLU A 235 7.15 -7.17 -47.35
N ALA A 236 6.74 -7.79 -46.24
CA ALA A 236 6.44 -9.23 -46.19
C ALA A 236 5.28 -9.62 -47.13
N MET A 237 4.23 -8.79 -47.21
CA MET A 237 3.12 -8.97 -48.16
C MET A 237 3.58 -8.94 -49.62
N ARG A 238 4.51 -8.04 -49.98
CA ARG A 238 5.09 -8.01 -51.34
C ARG A 238 5.99 -9.22 -51.61
N ALA A 239 6.80 -9.62 -50.65
CA ALA A 239 7.68 -10.79 -50.78
C ALA A 239 6.89 -12.10 -50.95
N ALA A 240 5.74 -12.23 -50.29
CA ALA A 240 4.83 -13.37 -50.43
C ALA A 240 4.01 -13.36 -51.75
N GLY A 241 3.97 -12.23 -52.47
CA GLY A 241 3.20 -12.04 -53.71
C GLY A 241 3.97 -12.26 -55.02
N GLY A 242 5.20 -12.81 -54.96
CA GLY A 242 5.96 -13.15 -56.16
C GLY A 242 5.31 -14.29 -56.96
N PRO A 243 5.29 -14.23 -58.31
CA PRO A 243 4.61 -15.23 -59.12
C PRO A 243 5.31 -16.60 -59.07
N GLY A 244 4.52 -17.65 -58.87
CA GLY A 244 4.90 -19.05 -59.13
C GLY A 244 4.51 -19.49 -60.53
#